data_AF-F8KQV0-F1
#
_entry.id   AF-F8KQV0-F1
#
_cell.length_a   1.000
_cell.length_b   1.000
_cell.length_c   1.000
_cell.angle_alpha   90.00
_cell.angle_beta   90.00
_cell.angle_gamma   90.00
#
_symmetry.space_group_name_H-M   'P 1'
#
loop_
_entity.id
_entity.type
_entity.pdbx_description
1 polymer ?
#
loop_
_entity_poly.entity_id
_entity_poly.type
_entity_poly.pdbx_seq_one_letter_code
_entity_poly.pdbx_strand_id
1 'polypeptide(L)'
;MRGNLTALTQLGPSLGNVLTKGHLNINVSLPEVLNIAYAHEFFKNRLRVEGVYERTFWSQGNKFLVTPDFANASYQGIGGTVQFLSAATLKKMVGLADFSGVMNMGNGWRDTNTFRIGTTYMGRSLRLMGALAYDQAPSPQDAVGIPDSDGYTIAFGAKYNFRGFDIGWGGTFTFKSNRNSYYQSNDIGQLRIFSASLGYRW
;
A
#
# COMPACT_ATOMS: atom_id res chain seq x y z
N MET A 1 -5.22 13.13 -12.05
CA MET A 1 -6.28 13.90 -11.35
C MET A 1 -5.75 15.29 -11.03
N ARG A 2 -6.60 16.33 -11.01
CA ARG A 2 -6.19 17.71 -10.67
C ARG A 2 -6.85 18.10 -9.35
N GLY A 3 -6.06 18.67 -8.43
CA GLY A 3 -6.51 19.11 -7.12
C GLY A 3 -6.16 20.57 -6.84
N ASN A 4 -6.80 21.15 -5.84
CA ASN A 4 -6.42 22.45 -5.30
C ASN A 4 -5.40 22.25 -4.17
N LEU A 5 -4.35 23.05 -4.18
CA LEU A 5 -3.32 23.10 -3.15
C LEU A 5 -3.52 24.36 -2.32
N THR A 6 -3.64 24.20 -1.00
CA THR A 6 -3.52 25.30 -0.04
C THR A 6 -2.52 24.87 1.02
N ALA A 7 -1.39 25.56 1.07
CA ALA A 7 -0.29 25.22 1.98
C ALA A 7 0.14 26.45 2.77
N LEU A 8 0.31 26.29 4.08
CA LEU A 8 0.91 27.30 4.95
C LEU A 8 2.36 26.91 5.22
N THR A 9 3.30 27.65 4.64
CA THR A 9 4.73 27.43 4.87
C THR A 9 5.17 28.27 6.06
N GLN A 10 5.65 27.61 7.11
CA GLN A 10 6.18 28.26 8.31
C GLN A 10 7.69 28.44 8.14
N LEU A 11 8.16 29.69 8.11
CA LEU A 11 9.59 30.00 7.92
C LEU A 11 10.31 30.30 9.26
N GLY A 12 9.59 30.16 10.37
CA GLY A 12 10.10 30.39 11.73
C GLY A 12 9.44 31.60 12.41
N PRO A 13 9.65 31.75 13.73
CA PRO A 13 8.90 32.70 14.57
C PRO A 13 9.13 34.17 14.19
N SER A 14 10.29 34.53 13.64
CA SER A 14 10.62 35.90 13.24
C SER A 14 10.26 36.21 11.78
N LEU A 15 10.42 35.23 10.88
CA LEU A 15 10.14 35.40 9.45
C LEU A 15 8.63 35.37 9.17
N GLY A 16 7.87 34.54 9.87
CA GLY A 16 6.42 34.43 9.72
C GLY A 16 5.99 33.35 8.72
N ASN A 17 4.75 33.47 8.24
CA ASN A 17 4.08 32.41 7.47
C ASN A 17 3.72 32.89 6.06
N VAL A 18 3.86 31.99 5.09
CA VAL A 18 3.48 32.22 3.69
C VAL A 18 2.34 31.27 3.32
N LEU A 19 1.22 31.84 2.89
CA LEU A 19 0.13 31.08 2.30
C LEU A 19 0.36 30.94 0.80
N THR A 20 0.39 29.68 0.35
CA THR A 20 0.48 29.31 -1.05
C THR A 20 -0.85 28.69 -1.47
N LYS A 21 -1.49 29.27 -2.50
CA LYS A 21 -2.68 28.69 -3.14
C LYS A 21 -2.38 28.41 -4.61
N GLY A 22 -2.58 27.18 -5.03
CA GLY A 22 -2.33 26.77 -6.41
C GLY A 22 -3.10 25.52 -6.78
N HIS A 23 -2.70 24.92 -7.89
CA HIS A 23 -3.19 23.62 -8.30
C HIS A 23 -2.08 22.59 -8.21
N LEU A 24 -2.45 21.33 -8.06
CA LEU A 24 -1.54 20.20 -8.19
C LEU A 24 -2.13 19.17 -9.13
N ASN A 25 -1.25 18.42 -9.79
CA ASN A 25 -1.61 17.24 -10.54
C ASN A 25 -1.14 16.02 -9.77
N ILE A 26 -2.02 15.02 -9.67
CA ILE A 26 -1.71 13.72 -9.08
C ILE A 26 -1.75 12.70 -10.21
N ASN A 27 -0.65 11.98 -10.39
CA ASN A 27 -0.54 10.86 -11.30
C ASN A 27 -0.25 9.56 -10.52
N VAL A 28 -1.11 8.58 -10.73
CA VAL A 28 -1.07 7.26 -10.09
C VAL A 28 -1.22 6.22 -11.19
N SER A 29 -0.30 5.28 -11.23
CA SER A 29 -0.28 4.13 -12.11
C SER A 29 -0.37 2.89 -11.24
N LEU A 30 -1.33 2.02 -11.56
CA LEU A 30 -1.40 0.70 -10.94
C LEU A 30 -0.29 -0.18 -11.51
N PRO A 31 0.38 -0.99 -10.69
CA PRO A 31 1.42 -1.88 -11.18
C PRO A 31 0.82 -3.00 -12.01
N GLU A 32 1.59 -3.49 -12.98
CA GLU A 32 1.29 -4.72 -13.67
C GLU A 32 1.57 -5.92 -12.76
N VAL A 33 0.82 -7.01 -12.94
CA VAL A 33 0.93 -8.21 -12.12
C VAL A 33 0.98 -9.45 -13.01
N LEU A 34 1.95 -10.32 -12.75
CA LEU A 34 2.05 -11.65 -13.35
C LEU A 34 1.76 -12.71 -12.29
N ASN A 35 0.82 -13.61 -12.56
CA ASN A 35 0.43 -14.69 -11.67
C ASN A 35 0.62 -16.05 -12.33
N ILE A 36 1.37 -16.94 -11.69
CA ILE A 36 1.55 -18.33 -12.09
C ILE A 36 1.01 -19.20 -10.96
N ALA A 37 -0.03 -19.99 -11.27
CA ALA A 37 -0.68 -20.87 -10.32
C ALA A 37 -0.60 -22.32 -10.78
N TYR A 38 -0.36 -23.21 -9.83
CA TYR A 38 -0.38 -24.66 -10.03
C TYR A 38 -1.21 -25.31 -8.94
N ALA A 39 -2.06 -26.26 -9.33
CA ALA A 39 -2.87 -27.04 -8.41
C ALA A 39 -2.81 -28.52 -8.79
N HIS A 40 -2.65 -29.39 -7.79
CA HIS A 40 -2.63 -30.83 -8.01
C HIS A 40 -3.44 -31.56 -6.94
N GLU A 41 -4.18 -32.57 -7.37
CA GLU A 41 -5.02 -33.40 -6.50
C GLU A 41 -4.40 -34.78 -6.30
N PHE A 42 -4.36 -35.21 -5.05
CA PHE A 42 -3.82 -36.48 -4.62
C PHE A 42 -4.89 -37.35 -3.95
N PHE A 43 -4.59 -38.64 -3.81
CA PHE A 43 -5.38 -39.60 -3.03
C PHE A 43 -6.87 -39.67 -3.43
N LYS A 44 -7.15 -39.79 -4.73
CA LYS A 44 -8.52 -39.78 -5.29
C LYS A 44 -9.30 -38.54 -4.84
N ASN A 45 -8.67 -37.38 -5.03
CA ASN A 45 -9.26 -36.06 -4.80
C ASN A 45 -9.62 -35.82 -3.32
N ARG A 46 -8.84 -36.40 -2.39
CA ARG A 46 -8.99 -36.13 -0.95
C ARG A 46 -8.07 -35.03 -0.46
N LEU A 47 -6.98 -34.78 -1.18
CA LEU A 47 -6.05 -33.71 -0.86
C LEU A 47 -5.75 -32.92 -2.13
N ARG A 48 -5.84 -31.61 -2.06
CA ARG A 48 -5.36 -30.70 -3.09
C ARG A 48 -4.22 -29.87 -2.52
N VAL A 49 -3.13 -29.74 -3.28
CA VAL A 49 -2.04 -28.81 -2.99
C VAL A 49 -2.05 -27.74 -4.07
N GLU A 50 -1.95 -26.49 -3.65
CA GLU A 50 -2.05 -25.31 -4.51
C GLU A 50 -0.84 -24.42 -4.25
N GLY A 51 -0.18 -23.98 -5.30
CA GLY A 51 0.95 -23.05 -5.24
C GLY A 51 0.69 -21.88 -6.17
N VAL A 52 0.95 -20.68 -5.70
CA VAL A 52 0.84 -19.44 -6.48
C VAL A 52 2.11 -18.64 -6.31
N TYR A 53 2.68 -18.24 -7.43
CA TYR A 53 3.73 -17.24 -7.52
C TYR A 53 3.16 -15.99 -8.20
N GLU A 54 3.30 -14.85 -7.54
CA GLU A 54 2.89 -13.55 -8.05
C GLU A 54 4.12 -12.65 -8.13
N ARG A 55 4.28 -11.95 -9.26
CA ARG A 55 5.24 -10.86 -9.40
C ARG A 55 4.50 -9.56 -9.68
N THR A 56 4.77 -8.55 -8.86
CA THR A 56 4.19 -7.21 -9.04
C THR A 56 5.26 -6.23 -9.48
N PHE A 57 5.05 -5.57 -10.62
CA PHE A 57 6.03 -4.68 -11.27
C PHE A 57 5.97 -3.25 -10.72
N TRP A 58 6.29 -3.09 -9.43
CA TRP A 58 6.28 -1.79 -8.77
C TRP A 58 7.42 -0.85 -9.21
N SER A 59 8.45 -1.33 -9.92
CA SER A 59 9.51 -0.44 -10.44
C SER A 59 9.03 0.49 -11.56
N GLN A 60 7.89 0.20 -12.19
CA GLN A 60 7.42 0.90 -13.38
C GLN A 60 6.26 1.85 -13.09
N GLY A 61 6.27 3.03 -13.70
CA GLY A 61 5.17 4.00 -13.60
C GLY A 61 5.15 4.84 -12.32
N ASN A 62 4.30 5.86 -12.31
CA ASN A 62 4.20 6.82 -11.22
C ASN A 62 3.30 6.27 -10.11
N LYS A 63 3.80 6.02 -8.90
CA LYS A 63 2.92 5.52 -7.82
C LYS A 63 2.10 6.63 -7.20
N PHE A 64 2.79 7.68 -6.76
CA PHE A 64 2.19 8.86 -6.16
C PHE A 64 3.01 10.07 -6.59
N LEU A 65 2.91 10.43 -7.88
CA LEU A 65 3.56 11.63 -8.39
C LEU A 65 2.61 12.82 -8.20
N VAL A 66 2.98 13.71 -7.30
CA VAL A 66 2.32 15.00 -7.05
C VAL A 66 3.17 16.08 -7.70
N THR A 67 2.61 16.79 -8.67
CA THR A 67 3.27 17.92 -9.34
C THR A 67 2.50 19.20 -9.04
N PRO A 68 2.97 20.02 -8.09
CA PRO A 68 2.40 21.34 -7.84
C PRO A 68 2.71 22.30 -8.99
N ASP A 69 1.74 23.11 -9.37
CA ASP A 69 1.92 24.21 -10.32
C ASP A 69 2.37 25.48 -9.57
N PHE A 70 3.62 25.48 -9.12
CA PHE A 70 4.22 26.63 -8.45
C PHE A 70 4.41 27.84 -9.39
N ALA A 71 4.40 27.62 -10.71
CA ALA A 71 4.50 28.69 -11.68
C ALA A 71 3.25 29.59 -11.65
N ASN A 72 2.07 28.99 -11.51
CA ASN A 72 0.79 29.72 -11.49
C ASN A 72 0.18 29.86 -10.09
N ALA A 73 0.91 29.46 -9.04
CA ALA A 73 0.46 29.62 -7.66
C ALA A 73 0.50 31.08 -7.21
N SER A 74 -0.43 31.44 -6.31
CA SER A 74 -0.45 32.71 -5.60
C SER A 74 0.22 32.58 -4.23
N TYR A 75 0.96 33.61 -3.85
CA TYR A 75 1.75 33.65 -2.62
C TYR A 75 1.39 34.90 -1.83
N GLN A 76 1.04 34.73 -0.56
CA GLN A 76 0.68 35.81 0.36
C GLN A 76 1.39 35.62 1.69
N GLY A 77 2.16 36.61 2.15
CA GLY A 77 2.67 36.64 3.51
C GLY A 77 1.55 36.99 4.49
N ILE A 78 1.39 36.20 5.56
CA ILE A 78 0.30 36.35 6.55
C ILE A 78 0.82 36.81 7.92
N GLY A 79 2.14 36.91 8.10
CA GLY A 79 2.73 37.46 9.32
C GLY A 79 4.24 37.60 9.23
N GLY A 80 4.86 38.16 10.28
CA GLY A 80 6.31 38.35 10.37
C GLY A 80 6.85 39.32 9.32
N THR A 81 8.13 39.18 8.94
CA THR A 81 8.74 40.02 7.91
C THR A 81 8.27 39.68 6.49
N VAL A 82 7.79 38.44 6.26
CA VAL A 82 7.34 38.00 4.93
C VAL A 82 6.04 38.65 4.46
N GLN A 83 5.25 39.26 5.36
CA GLN A 83 4.05 40.02 4.99
C GLN A 83 4.38 41.27 4.16
N PHE A 84 5.60 41.80 4.27
CA PHE A 84 6.05 42.99 3.56
C PHE A 84 6.77 42.65 2.24
N LEU A 85 6.96 41.36 1.94
CA LEU A 85 7.61 40.93 0.71
C LEU A 85 6.59 40.81 -0.42
N SER A 86 7.03 41.17 -1.63
CA SER A 86 6.20 40.99 -2.83
C SER A 86 5.95 39.50 -3.12
N ALA A 87 4.81 39.18 -3.74
CA ALA A 87 4.49 37.82 -4.18
C ALA A 87 5.58 37.22 -5.11
N ALA A 88 6.24 38.05 -5.92
CA ALA A 88 7.34 37.62 -6.78
C ALA A 88 8.59 37.18 -5.98
N THR A 89 8.89 37.88 -4.88
CA THR A 89 9.97 37.50 -3.96
C THR A 89 9.65 36.18 -3.25
N LEU A 90 8.42 36.04 -2.74
CA LEU A 90 7.96 34.82 -2.07
C LEU A 90 8.00 33.61 -3.01
N LYS A 91 7.59 33.78 -4.28
CA LYS A 91 7.69 32.74 -5.31
C LYS A 91 9.12 32.27 -5.53
N LYS A 92 10.09 33.18 -5.57
CA LYS A 92 11.52 32.82 -5.70
C LYS A 92 12.01 32.02 -4.49
N MET A 93 11.58 32.38 -3.28
CA MET A 93 11.95 31.66 -2.06
C MET A 93 11.39 30.23 -2.04
N VAL A 94 10.13 30.03 -2.46
CA VAL A 94 9.54 28.68 -2.59
C VAL A 94 10.22 27.87 -3.70
N GLY A 95 10.63 28.52 -4.80
CA GLY A 95 11.37 27.87 -5.88
C GLY A 95 12.77 27.38 -5.50
N LEU A 96 13.31 27.78 -4.35
CA LEU A 96 14.57 27.26 -3.81
C LEU A 96 14.39 26.00 -2.96
N ALA A 97 13.15 25.66 -2.59
CA ALA A 97 12.89 24.47 -1.80
C ALA A 97 12.86 23.22 -2.69
N ASP A 98 13.50 22.15 -2.22
CA ASP A 98 13.43 20.85 -2.86
C ASP A 98 12.20 20.09 -2.36
N PHE A 99 11.26 19.84 -3.28
CA PHE A 99 10.05 19.08 -3.02
C PHE A 99 10.13 17.64 -3.55
N SER A 100 11.27 17.22 -4.12
CA SER A 100 11.42 15.92 -4.79
C SER A 100 10.99 14.72 -3.93
N GLY A 101 11.33 14.73 -2.64
CA GLY A 101 10.98 13.67 -1.69
C GLY A 101 9.49 13.53 -1.37
N VAL A 102 8.72 14.63 -1.42
CA VAL A 102 7.27 14.62 -1.19
C VAL A 102 6.46 14.54 -2.49
N MET A 103 7.07 14.95 -3.60
CA MET A 103 6.44 14.91 -4.93
C MET A 103 6.38 13.49 -5.50
N ASN A 104 7.26 12.58 -5.09
CA ASN A 104 7.23 11.20 -5.58
C ASN A 104 7.41 10.19 -4.43
N MET A 105 6.35 9.97 -3.66
CA MET A 105 6.38 9.03 -2.52
C MET A 105 6.58 7.56 -2.92
N GLY A 106 6.50 7.25 -4.21
CA GLY A 106 6.80 5.93 -4.78
C GLY A 106 8.18 5.79 -5.37
N ASN A 107 9.03 6.81 -5.25
CA ASN A 107 10.35 6.77 -5.84
C ASN A 107 11.19 5.65 -5.19
N GLY A 108 11.91 4.89 -6.02
CA GLY A 108 12.75 3.78 -5.56
C GLY A 108 12.01 2.48 -5.22
N TRP A 109 10.69 2.40 -5.43
CA TRP A 109 9.97 1.14 -5.24
C TRP A 109 10.49 0.06 -6.19
N ARG A 110 10.66 -1.15 -5.66
CA ARG A 110 11.19 -2.30 -6.39
C ARG A 110 10.10 -3.31 -6.69
N ASP A 111 10.27 -4.08 -7.75
CA ASP A 111 9.38 -5.21 -8.04
C ASP A 111 9.38 -6.21 -6.87
N THR A 112 8.22 -6.79 -6.60
CA THR A 112 8.02 -7.71 -5.48
C THR A 112 7.57 -9.07 -5.96
N ASN A 113 7.86 -10.08 -5.14
CA ASN A 113 7.42 -11.44 -5.33
C ASN A 113 6.57 -11.87 -4.13
N THR A 114 5.45 -12.52 -4.41
CA THR A 114 4.58 -13.08 -3.39
C THR A 114 4.39 -14.57 -3.68
N PHE A 115 4.58 -15.39 -2.66
CA PHE A 115 4.46 -16.84 -2.74
C PHE A 115 3.34 -17.29 -1.83
N ARG A 116 2.43 -18.11 -2.34
CA ARG A 116 1.31 -18.66 -1.58
C ARG A 116 1.29 -20.16 -1.78
N ILE A 117 1.23 -20.92 -0.69
CA ILE A 117 1.05 -22.36 -0.73
C ILE A 117 -0.15 -22.74 0.13
N GLY A 118 -1.05 -23.51 -0.46
CA GLY A 118 -2.30 -23.93 0.14
C GLY A 118 -2.47 -25.43 0.08
N THR A 119 -3.18 -25.96 1.06
CA THR A 119 -3.64 -27.34 1.07
C THR A 119 -5.12 -27.36 1.40
N THR A 120 -5.87 -28.17 0.65
CA THR A 120 -7.29 -28.38 0.87
C THR A 120 -7.56 -29.87 1.04
N TYR A 121 -8.03 -30.27 2.21
CA TYR A 121 -8.54 -31.61 2.46
C TYR A 121 -10.03 -31.66 2.10
N MET A 122 -10.40 -32.63 1.26
CA MET A 122 -11.74 -32.79 0.70
C MET A 122 -12.40 -34.07 1.22
N GLY A 123 -13.26 -33.91 2.23
CA GLY A 123 -14.16 -34.95 2.72
C GLY A 123 -15.49 -34.98 1.96
N ARG A 124 -16.44 -35.80 2.43
CA ARG A 124 -17.76 -35.94 1.80
C ARG A 124 -18.63 -34.69 1.92
N SER A 125 -18.67 -34.10 3.11
CA SER A 125 -19.46 -32.89 3.41
C SER A 125 -18.62 -31.77 4.02
N LEU A 126 -17.37 -32.04 4.37
CA LEU A 126 -16.47 -31.09 5.00
C LEU A 126 -15.22 -30.93 4.14
N ARG A 127 -14.83 -29.67 3.90
CA ARG A 127 -13.53 -29.30 3.36
C ARG A 127 -12.78 -28.49 4.40
N LEU A 128 -11.50 -28.82 4.59
CA LEU A 128 -10.59 -28.07 5.46
C LEU A 128 -9.51 -27.46 4.60
N MET A 129 -9.18 -26.20 4.86
CA MET A 129 -8.23 -25.42 4.07
C MET A 129 -7.18 -24.84 5.02
N GLY A 130 -5.91 -24.91 4.61
CA GLY A 130 -4.81 -24.28 5.31
C GLY A 130 -3.83 -23.72 4.30
N ALA A 131 -3.31 -22.51 4.53
CA ALA A 131 -2.37 -21.88 3.63
C ALA A 131 -1.34 -21.01 4.36
N LEU A 132 -0.20 -20.86 3.72
CA LEU A 132 0.89 -19.97 4.11
C LEU A 132 1.18 -19.05 2.93
N ALA A 133 1.48 -17.79 3.23
CA ALA A 133 1.95 -16.85 2.24
C ALA A 133 3.12 -16.02 2.75
N TYR A 134 4.04 -15.72 1.86
CA TYR A 134 5.11 -14.74 2.04
C TYR A 134 4.96 -13.65 1.00
N ASP A 135 5.00 -12.40 1.44
CA ASP A 135 4.78 -11.21 0.63
C ASP A 135 5.90 -10.19 0.84
N GLN A 136 6.51 -9.74 -0.25
CA GLN A 136 7.61 -8.77 -0.21
C GLN A 136 7.08 -7.33 -0.28
N ALA A 137 7.63 -6.45 0.56
CA ALA A 137 7.31 -5.04 0.49
C ALA A 137 8.05 -4.33 -0.66
N PRO A 138 7.37 -3.50 -1.47
CA PRO A 138 7.98 -2.76 -2.57
C PRO A 138 8.71 -1.51 -2.11
N SER A 139 8.34 -0.94 -0.96
CA SER A 139 8.89 0.32 -0.47
C SER A 139 10.36 0.18 -0.05
N PRO A 140 11.22 1.16 -0.39
CA PRO A 140 12.54 1.28 0.21
C PRO A 140 12.44 1.35 1.74
N GLN A 141 13.29 0.61 2.44
CA GLN A 141 13.31 0.56 3.91
C GLN A 141 14.21 1.66 4.51
N ASP A 142 15.09 2.22 3.68
CA ASP A 142 16.11 3.22 3.98
C ASP A 142 15.72 4.66 3.57
N ALA A 143 14.51 4.85 3.02
CA ALA A 143 14.01 6.17 2.61
C ALA A 143 12.75 6.58 3.37
N VAL A 144 12.55 7.89 3.51
CA VAL A 144 11.30 8.49 4.00
C VAL A 144 10.20 8.18 2.97
N GLY A 145 9.19 7.39 3.36
CA GLY A 145 8.19 6.85 2.44
C GLY A 145 7.05 6.16 3.18
N ILE A 146 6.21 5.42 2.44
CA ILE A 146 5.12 4.64 3.03
C ILE A 146 5.74 3.52 3.89
N PRO A 147 5.37 3.40 5.17
CA PRO A 147 5.88 2.34 6.03
C PRO A 147 5.29 1.00 5.58
N ASP A 148 6.09 0.20 4.89
CA ASP A 148 5.73 -1.17 4.51
C ASP A 148 6.88 -2.14 4.78
N SER A 149 6.53 -3.40 5.02
CA SER A 149 7.48 -4.45 5.35
C SER A 149 6.99 -5.83 4.92
N ASP A 150 7.94 -6.75 4.76
CA ASP A 150 7.67 -8.11 4.36
C ASP A 150 6.67 -8.78 5.32
N GLY A 151 5.67 -9.42 4.71
CA GLY A 151 4.53 -10.01 5.37
C GLY A 151 4.55 -11.54 5.32
N TYR A 152 4.23 -12.17 6.44
CA TYR A 152 3.97 -13.61 6.53
C TYR A 152 2.52 -13.82 6.93
N THR A 153 1.77 -14.58 6.14
CA THR A 153 0.36 -14.86 6.42
C THR A 153 0.15 -16.34 6.65
N ILE A 154 -0.61 -16.65 7.70
CA ILE A 154 -1.14 -17.97 8.00
C ILE A 154 -2.66 -17.90 7.84
N ALA A 155 -3.22 -18.79 7.04
CA ALA A 155 -4.64 -18.86 6.77
C ALA A 155 -5.19 -20.25 7.06
N PHE A 156 -6.41 -20.29 7.56
CA PHE A 156 -7.18 -21.52 7.73
C PHE A 156 -8.65 -21.28 7.37
N GLY A 157 -9.33 -22.34 6.99
CA GLY A 157 -10.75 -22.28 6.70
C GLY A 157 -11.41 -23.65 6.68
N ALA A 158 -12.72 -23.63 6.79
CA ALA A 158 -13.55 -24.82 6.68
C ALA A 158 -14.80 -24.49 5.86
N LYS A 159 -15.22 -25.45 5.04
CA LYS A 159 -16.47 -25.38 4.29
C LYS A 159 -17.28 -26.64 4.53
N TYR A 160 -18.51 -26.48 5.00
CA TYR A 160 -19.46 -27.55 5.27
C TYR A 160 -20.65 -27.49 4.33
N ASN A 161 -20.95 -28.61 3.66
CA ASN A 161 -22.09 -28.77 2.78
C ASN A 161 -23.23 -29.50 3.52
N PHE A 162 -24.40 -28.87 3.59
CA PHE A 162 -25.59 -29.41 4.22
C PHE A 162 -26.83 -29.14 3.37
N ARG A 163 -27.41 -30.21 2.80
CA ARG A 163 -28.72 -30.17 2.12
C ARG A 163 -28.87 -29.01 1.11
N GLY A 164 -27.87 -28.81 0.25
CA GLY A 164 -27.86 -27.74 -0.76
C GLY A 164 -27.27 -26.40 -0.28
N PHE A 165 -27.04 -26.24 1.03
CA PHE A 165 -26.34 -25.11 1.61
C PHE A 165 -24.84 -25.38 1.76
N ASP A 166 -24.05 -24.36 1.48
CA ASP A 166 -22.60 -24.34 1.60
C ASP A 166 -22.23 -23.27 2.65
N ILE A 167 -21.83 -23.69 3.83
CA ILE A 167 -21.42 -22.80 4.93
C ILE A 167 -19.91 -22.78 4.98
N GLY A 168 -19.29 -21.61 4.91
CA GLY A 168 -17.85 -21.42 4.93
C GLY A 168 -17.41 -20.48 6.04
N TRP A 169 -16.26 -20.76 6.62
CA TRP A 169 -15.59 -19.92 7.62
C TRP A 169 -14.09 -19.88 7.30
N GLY A 170 -13.46 -18.72 7.49
CA GLY A 170 -12.04 -18.54 7.24
C GLY A 170 -11.42 -17.51 8.18
N GLY A 171 -10.18 -17.76 8.57
CA GLY A 171 -9.36 -16.85 9.37
C GLY A 171 -7.98 -16.69 8.73
N THR A 172 -7.46 -15.46 8.75
CA THR A 172 -6.11 -15.15 8.31
C THR A 172 -5.40 -14.30 9.35
N PHE A 173 -4.12 -14.57 9.55
CA PHE A 173 -3.23 -13.89 10.47
C PHE A 173 -1.99 -13.49 9.70
N THR A 174 -1.81 -12.19 9.47
CA THR A 174 -0.66 -11.62 8.78
C THR A 174 0.24 -10.92 9.79
N PHE A 175 1.52 -11.25 9.76
CA PHE A 175 2.57 -10.66 10.57
C PHE A 175 3.50 -9.85 9.66
N LYS A 176 3.76 -8.59 10.02
CA LYS A 176 4.63 -7.69 9.27
C LYS A 176 5.88 -7.35 10.09
N SER A 177 7.06 -7.57 9.51
CA SER A 177 8.34 -7.39 10.19
C SER A 177 8.88 -5.98 9.99
N ASN A 178 8.53 -5.05 10.89
CA ASN A 178 8.95 -3.64 10.82
C ASN A 178 10.42 -3.38 11.26
N ARG A 179 11.25 -4.42 11.38
CA ARG A 179 12.59 -4.33 11.99
C ARG A 179 13.58 -3.46 11.21
N ASN A 180 13.36 -3.23 9.91
CA ASN A 180 14.30 -2.54 9.03
C ASN A 180 13.82 -1.15 8.56
N SER A 181 12.62 -0.69 8.94
CA SER A 181 12.07 0.57 8.44
C SER A 181 12.53 1.75 9.30
N TYR A 182 12.81 2.91 8.69
CA TYR A 182 13.13 4.16 9.39
C TYR A 182 12.06 4.55 10.45
N TYR A 183 10.81 4.11 10.28
CA TYR A 183 9.70 4.30 11.22
C TYR A 183 9.60 3.15 12.24
N GLN A 184 10.71 2.81 12.91
CA GLN A 184 10.77 1.67 13.82
C GLN A 184 9.74 1.76 14.94
N SER A 185 8.97 0.68 15.09
CA SER A 185 8.27 0.29 16.31
C SER A 185 8.90 -1.01 16.79
N ASN A 186 9.08 -1.17 18.10
CA ASN A 186 9.61 -2.42 18.68
C ASN A 186 8.66 -3.61 18.53
N ASP A 187 7.42 -3.36 18.06
CA ASP A 187 6.38 -4.36 17.94
C ASP A 187 6.21 -4.89 16.50
N ILE A 188 5.84 -6.15 16.40
CA ILE A 188 5.46 -6.80 15.13
C ILE A 188 4.06 -6.32 14.76
N GLY A 189 3.90 -5.74 13.58
CA GLY A 189 2.58 -5.39 13.04
C GLY A 189 1.75 -6.66 12.79
N GLN A 190 0.49 -6.68 13.22
CA GLN A 190 -0.39 -7.82 13.02
C GLN A 190 -1.71 -7.39 12.37
N LEU A 191 -2.18 -8.17 11.41
CA LEU A 191 -3.51 -8.04 10.82
C LEU A 191 -4.23 -9.39 10.95
N ARG A 192 -5.49 -9.37 11.40
CA ARG A 192 -6.32 -10.55 11.56
C ARG A 192 -7.63 -10.33 10.84
N ILE A 193 -7.97 -11.20 9.89
CA ILE A 193 -9.22 -11.11 9.14
C ILE A 193 -9.98 -12.41 9.32
N PHE A 194 -11.24 -12.30 9.72
CA PHE A 194 -12.18 -13.41 9.81
C PHE A 194 -13.31 -13.20 8.82
N SER A 195 -13.74 -14.27 8.17
CA SER A 195 -14.79 -14.26 7.16
C SER A 195 -15.72 -15.45 7.35
N ALA A 196 -16.99 -15.24 7.02
CA ALA A 196 -17.99 -16.28 6.93
C ALA A 196 -18.75 -16.12 5.61
N SER A 197 -19.17 -17.23 5.02
CA SER A 197 -19.89 -17.26 3.75
C SER A 197 -21.03 -18.28 3.81
N LEU A 198 -22.15 -17.95 3.19
CA LEU A 198 -23.28 -18.87 2.99
C LEU A 198 -23.61 -18.89 1.50
N GLY A 199 -23.60 -20.07 0.89
CA GLY A 199 -24.05 -20.31 -0.47
C GLY A 199 -25.25 -21.26 -0.50
N TYR A 200 -26.15 -21.07 -1.45
CA TYR A 200 -27.24 -22.00 -1.72
C TYR A 200 -27.14 -22.47 -3.17
N ARG A 201 -27.23 -23.78 -3.39
CA ARG A 201 -27.29 -24.39 -4.73
C ARG A 201 -28.69 -24.92 -4.94
N TRP A 202 -29.42 -24.32 -5.88
CA TRP A 202 -30.66 -24.84 -6.44
C TRP A 202 -30.38 -25.92 -7.50
#